data_AF-A0A3A9AVX0-F1
#
_entry.id   AF-A0A3A9AVX0-F1
#
_cell.length_a   1.000
_cell.length_b   1.000
_cell.length_c   1.000
_cell.angle_alpha   90.00
_cell.angle_beta   90.00
_cell.angle_gamma   90.00
#
_symmetry.space_group_name_H-M   'P 1'
#
loop_
_entity.id
_entity.type
_entity.pdbx_description
1 polymer ?
#
loop_
_entity_poly.entity_id
_entity_poly.type
_entity_poly.pdbx_seq_one_letter_code
_entity_poly.pdbx_strand_id
1 'polypeptide(L)'
;MKKFQKIIMTCLFPLLLFSGCTSKDAPKTALEPIDNPQSVTQTSLPEKAGEDMFSPEPATDLPPMEGMVRSRITNEWIDEKTAKRRPISFMVPNTKTASQYGISKADILYECNVESNITRLMGICESWDDTDKIGNIRSSRDYFMYWSFEWDAFHIHYGGPFYMDDLLDRNDSDNINLNIDISKTYHFRDVAKNDFDNAFTSSSLIKKYINNAGYSLNYRDNYSDEQHFLFSSDQNPNMLTQYTDSIRAYEVDMSLAYPLTNCYFKYNKDTGLYDRYQHLPGTPDGPHVDLAANTPLTFKNLLVQSTYFEVRDQKGYLSFQCHDTTRDGWFFTNGRGIHVTWEKTSDYGATRYYDDNGNEIKLNTGKTMICILPNDDAFMVDGKTITM
;
A
#
# COMPACT_ATOMS: atom_id res chain seq x y z
N MET A 1 25.70 54.71 24.40
CA MET A 1 24.92 55.83 24.96
C MET A 1 23.44 55.47 24.91
N LYS A 2 22.74 55.58 26.06
CA LYS A 2 21.27 55.60 26.31
C LYS A 2 20.48 54.33 25.89
N LYS A 3 20.13 53.37 26.78
CA LYS A 3 19.29 53.32 28.02
C LYS A 3 17.77 53.17 27.79
N PHE A 4 17.25 52.04 28.30
CA PHE A 4 15.95 51.76 28.97
C PHE A 4 14.66 51.94 28.12
N GLN A 5 13.61 51.11 28.22
CA GLN A 5 12.97 50.63 29.46
C GLN A 5 12.04 49.42 29.18
N LYS A 6 12.11 48.40 30.05
CA LYS A 6 11.17 47.27 30.15
C LYS A 6 9.94 47.70 30.97
N ILE A 7 8.75 47.20 30.64
CA ILE A 7 7.59 47.22 31.55
C ILE A 7 7.06 45.78 31.70
N ILE A 8 7.18 45.30 32.93
CA ILE A 8 6.56 44.11 33.51
C ILE A 8 5.39 44.62 34.33
N MET A 9 4.20 44.03 34.21
CA MET A 9 3.13 44.27 35.17
C MET A 9 2.57 42.94 35.68
N THR A 10 3.05 42.60 36.87
CA THR A 10 2.57 41.57 37.78
C THR A 10 1.31 42.08 38.47
N CYS A 11 0.25 41.27 38.58
CA CYS A 11 -0.81 41.51 39.56
C CYS A 11 -1.19 40.21 40.28
N LEU A 12 -1.34 40.39 41.59
CA LEU A 12 -1.30 39.43 42.68
C LEU A 12 -2.68 38.76 42.92
N PHE A 13 -2.62 37.53 43.44
CA PHE A 13 -3.69 36.77 44.10
C PHE A 13 -4.38 37.50 45.26
N PRO A 14 -5.55 37.00 45.71
CA PRO A 14 -5.51 36.28 47.00
C PRO A 14 -6.28 34.94 47.00
N LEU A 15 -5.67 33.96 47.67
CA LEU A 15 -6.32 32.76 48.21
C LEU A 15 -7.28 33.14 49.35
N LEU A 16 -8.40 32.42 49.46
CA LEU A 16 -9.14 32.23 50.70
C LEU A 16 -9.28 30.73 50.97
N LEU A 17 -9.00 30.35 52.22
CA LEU A 17 -8.92 29.01 52.75
C LEU A 17 -9.96 28.80 53.87
N PHE A 18 -10.39 27.54 54.00
CA PHE A 18 -10.73 26.77 55.21
C PHE A 18 -12.12 26.84 55.91
N SER A 19 -12.76 25.65 55.92
CA SER A 19 -13.25 24.88 57.10
C SER A 19 -14.76 24.79 57.41
N GLY A 20 -15.26 23.55 57.62
CA GLY A 20 -16.31 23.23 58.62
C GLY A 20 -17.36 22.15 58.27
N CYS A 21 -17.38 21.04 59.03
CA CYS A 21 -18.30 19.87 59.02
C CYS A 21 -19.79 20.23 59.34
N THR A 22 -20.85 19.40 59.26
CA THR A 22 -21.08 17.98 59.66
C THR A 22 -22.51 17.49 59.31
N SER A 23 -22.65 16.18 58.98
CA SER A 23 -23.67 15.15 59.36
C SER A 23 -25.17 15.11 58.92
N LYS A 24 -25.59 13.84 58.62
CA LYS A 24 -26.92 13.17 58.63
C LYS A 24 -27.79 13.27 57.37
N ASP A 25 -28.47 12.24 56.85
CA ASP A 25 -28.66 10.81 57.17
C ASP A 25 -29.18 10.08 55.90
N ALA A 26 -28.95 8.77 55.79
CA ALA A 26 -29.53 7.86 54.78
C ALA A 26 -30.97 7.43 55.18
N PRO A 27 -31.67 6.61 54.36
CA PRO A 27 -31.50 5.16 54.56
C PRO A 27 -31.53 4.29 53.30
N LYS A 28 -30.69 3.24 53.35
CA LYS A 28 -30.84 1.97 52.62
C LYS A 28 -31.98 1.16 53.24
N THR A 29 -32.64 0.31 52.45
CA THR A 29 -33.29 -0.89 53.01
C THR A 29 -32.89 -2.10 52.16
N ALA A 30 -32.22 -3.05 52.80
CA ALA A 30 -32.09 -4.44 52.40
C ALA A 30 -32.44 -5.26 53.65
N LEU A 31 -33.20 -6.35 53.50
CA LEU A 31 -33.19 -7.48 54.43
C LEU A 31 -33.45 -8.79 53.68
N GLU A 32 -32.81 -9.83 54.19
CA GLU A 32 -32.42 -11.12 53.60
C GLU A 32 -33.40 -12.30 53.95
N PRO A 33 -32.98 -13.59 54.13
CA PRO A 33 -33.40 -14.70 53.26
C PRO A 33 -34.08 -15.86 54.04
N ILE A 34 -34.60 -16.89 53.34
CA ILE A 34 -34.93 -18.19 53.97
C ILE A 34 -34.54 -19.37 53.05
N ASP A 35 -34.08 -20.42 53.71
CA ASP A 35 -33.30 -21.60 53.33
C ASP A 35 -34.12 -22.80 52.75
N ASN A 36 -33.38 -23.72 52.11
CA ASN A 36 -33.59 -25.04 51.45
C ASN A 36 -34.62 -26.09 52.01
N PRO A 37 -34.69 -27.38 51.54
CA PRO A 37 -34.71 -28.01 50.18
C PRO A 37 -35.73 -29.20 50.05
N GLN A 38 -35.96 -29.79 48.84
CA GLN A 38 -36.25 -31.25 48.55
C GLN A 38 -36.79 -31.46 47.09
N SER A 39 -36.07 -32.16 46.19
CA SER A 39 -36.11 -33.61 45.82
C SER A 39 -37.12 -34.07 44.74
N VAL A 40 -36.57 -34.45 43.57
CA VAL A 40 -36.82 -35.60 42.65
C VAL A 40 -38.21 -35.82 42.01
N THR A 41 -38.28 -35.89 40.66
CA THR A 41 -38.56 -37.12 39.84
C THR A 41 -38.58 -36.83 38.32
N GLN A 42 -38.03 -37.76 37.54
CA GLN A 42 -37.90 -37.85 36.07
C GLN A 42 -39.24 -37.82 35.30
N THR A 43 -39.23 -37.40 34.03
CA THR A 43 -39.87 -38.10 32.88
C THR A 43 -39.32 -37.56 31.54
N SER A 44 -39.28 -38.46 30.56
CA SER A 44 -38.56 -38.57 29.28
C SER A 44 -38.79 -37.55 28.14
N LEU A 45 -37.79 -37.54 27.23
CA LEU A 45 -37.74 -36.95 25.88
C LEU A 45 -38.97 -37.21 24.98
N PRO A 46 -39.15 -36.36 23.95
CA PRO A 46 -38.91 -36.91 22.61
C PRO A 46 -37.94 -36.09 21.76
N GLU A 47 -37.10 -36.87 21.09
CA GLU A 47 -36.18 -36.57 20.01
C GLU A 47 -36.90 -35.96 18.81
N LYS A 48 -36.38 -34.84 18.30
CA LYS A 48 -36.66 -34.38 16.94
C LYS A 48 -35.32 -34.00 16.31
N ALA A 49 -34.77 -34.96 15.58
CA ALA A 49 -33.68 -34.74 14.64
C ALA A 49 -34.13 -33.70 13.61
N GLY A 50 -33.61 -32.48 13.74
CA GLY A 50 -33.42 -31.58 12.62
C GLY A 50 -32.07 -31.95 12.03
N GLU A 51 -32.08 -32.58 10.86
CA GLU A 51 -30.89 -32.60 10.02
C GLU A 51 -30.54 -31.14 9.71
N ASP A 52 -29.53 -30.61 10.40
CA ASP A 52 -28.85 -29.42 9.96
C ASP A 52 -28.28 -29.73 8.57
N MET A 53 -28.98 -29.25 7.54
CA MET A 53 -28.43 -29.09 6.21
C MET A 53 -27.19 -28.20 6.35
N PHE A 54 -26.03 -28.83 6.48
CA PHE A 54 -24.77 -28.20 6.12
C PHE A 54 -24.92 -27.72 4.67
N SER A 55 -25.16 -26.42 4.50
CA SER A 55 -24.88 -25.76 3.24
C SER A 55 -23.38 -25.96 3.02
N PRO A 56 -22.94 -26.64 1.95
CA PRO A 56 -21.52 -26.70 1.67
C PRO A 56 -21.02 -25.27 1.50
N GLU A 57 -20.01 -24.89 2.27
CA GLU A 57 -19.21 -23.71 1.95
C GLU A 57 -18.82 -23.82 0.46
N PRO A 58 -18.95 -22.74 -0.32
CA PRO A 58 -18.61 -22.79 -1.73
C PRO A 58 -17.16 -23.26 -1.86
N ALA A 59 -16.94 -24.27 -2.72
CA ALA A 59 -15.66 -24.94 -2.94
C ALA A 59 -14.49 -24.03 -3.35
N THR A 60 -14.70 -22.72 -3.46
CA THR A 60 -13.73 -21.69 -3.85
C THR A 60 -13.07 -20.95 -2.68
N ASP A 61 -13.55 -21.13 -1.44
CA ASP A 61 -12.87 -20.62 -0.23
C ASP A 61 -11.95 -21.65 0.42
N LEU A 62 -11.96 -22.90 -0.07
CA LEU A 62 -10.97 -23.89 0.33
C LEU A 62 -9.68 -23.71 -0.47
N PRO A 63 -8.51 -23.87 0.17
CA PRO A 63 -7.24 -23.80 -0.54
C PRO A 63 -7.16 -24.87 -1.62
N PRO A 64 -6.64 -24.56 -2.82
CA PRO A 64 -6.58 -25.51 -3.92
C PRO A 64 -5.61 -26.67 -3.64
N MET A 65 -4.65 -26.47 -2.72
CA MET A 65 -3.73 -27.50 -2.22
C MET A 65 -3.42 -27.26 -0.74
N GLU A 66 -3.08 -28.32 -0.02
CA GLU A 66 -2.60 -28.24 1.36
C GLU A 66 -1.35 -27.34 1.45
N GLY A 67 -1.30 -26.47 2.47
CA GLY A 67 -0.19 -25.52 2.65
C GLY A 67 -0.33 -24.21 1.86
N MET A 68 -1.43 -24.02 1.11
CA MET A 68 -1.74 -22.72 0.50
C MET A 68 -2.64 -21.86 1.39
N VAL A 69 -2.36 -20.55 1.37
CA VAL A 69 -3.13 -19.51 2.05
C VAL A 69 -3.38 -18.34 1.09
N ARG A 70 -4.33 -17.47 1.42
CA ARG A 70 -4.57 -16.25 0.65
C ARG A 70 -3.47 -15.22 0.95
N SER A 71 -2.85 -14.68 -0.10
CA SER A 71 -1.94 -13.55 0.00
C SER A 71 -2.66 -12.36 0.62
N ARG A 72 -2.02 -11.70 1.58
CA ARG A 72 -2.54 -10.44 2.14
C ARG A 72 -2.40 -9.24 1.20
N ILE A 73 -1.62 -9.39 0.12
CA ILE A 73 -1.31 -8.34 -0.86
C ILE A 73 -2.23 -8.42 -2.08
N THR A 74 -2.51 -9.63 -2.59
CA THR A 74 -3.31 -9.83 -3.81
C THR A 74 -4.57 -10.66 -3.61
N ASN A 75 -4.74 -11.30 -2.44
CA ASN A 75 -5.74 -12.34 -2.19
C ASN A 75 -5.61 -13.58 -3.11
N GLU A 76 -4.51 -13.75 -3.83
CA GLU A 76 -4.25 -14.98 -4.60
C GLU A 76 -3.79 -16.12 -3.68
N TRP A 77 -4.02 -17.37 -4.07
CA TRP A 77 -3.50 -18.53 -3.33
C TRP A 77 -1.98 -18.65 -3.51
N ILE A 78 -1.25 -18.66 -2.39
CA ILE A 78 0.21 -18.77 -2.36
C ILE A 78 0.65 -19.76 -1.27
N ASP A 79 1.89 -20.24 -1.35
CA ASP A 79 2.48 -21.05 -0.29
C ASP A 79 2.52 -20.29 1.04
N GLU A 80 2.13 -20.95 2.14
CA GLU A 80 2.13 -20.38 3.49
C GLU A 80 3.50 -19.81 3.89
N LYS A 81 4.59 -20.45 3.44
CA LYS A 81 5.95 -19.96 3.66
C LYS A 81 6.20 -18.61 2.98
N THR A 82 5.67 -18.42 1.78
CA THR A 82 5.75 -17.16 1.05
C THR A 82 4.92 -16.08 1.75
N ALA A 83 3.70 -16.43 2.19
CA ALA A 83 2.80 -15.53 2.91
C ALA A 83 3.32 -15.05 4.27
N LYS A 84 4.22 -15.81 4.92
CA LYS A 84 4.87 -15.44 6.19
C LYS A 84 6.13 -14.60 5.99
N ARG A 85 6.70 -14.62 4.78
CA ARG A 85 7.93 -13.92 4.43
C ARG A 85 7.62 -12.49 4.02
N ARG A 86 8.50 -11.56 4.40
CA ARG A 86 8.41 -10.16 3.96
C ARG A 86 8.55 -10.04 2.44
N PRO A 87 7.80 -9.12 1.81
CA PRO A 87 7.95 -8.83 0.40
C PRO A 87 9.21 -7.99 0.20
N ILE A 88 9.64 -7.87 -1.05
CA ILE A 88 10.59 -6.82 -1.44
C ILE A 88 9.80 -5.65 -2.02
N SER A 89 10.33 -4.45 -1.85
CA SER A 89 9.99 -3.33 -2.72
C SER A 89 11.22 -2.98 -3.55
N PHE A 90 11.06 -2.65 -4.83
CA PHE A 90 12.20 -2.36 -5.69
C PHE A 90 11.92 -1.19 -6.62
N MET A 91 12.86 -0.23 -6.62
CA MET A 91 12.76 0.99 -7.42
C MET A 91 13.20 0.75 -8.86
N VAL A 92 12.37 1.13 -9.83
CA VAL A 92 12.61 0.93 -11.27
C VAL A 92 12.53 2.27 -12.02
N PRO A 93 13.50 2.61 -12.88
CA PRO A 93 13.44 3.82 -13.70
C PRO A 93 12.32 3.71 -14.75
N ASN A 94 11.57 4.78 -14.97
CA ASN A 94 10.57 4.86 -16.03
C ASN A 94 11.06 5.73 -17.20
N THR A 95 12.13 5.29 -17.85
CA THR A 95 12.79 5.99 -18.95
C THR A 95 12.82 5.12 -20.20
N LYS A 96 12.95 5.73 -21.39
CA LYS A 96 13.11 4.97 -22.65
C LYS A 96 14.34 4.06 -22.67
N THR A 97 15.33 4.38 -21.84
CA THR A 97 16.59 3.66 -21.70
C THR A 97 16.53 2.53 -20.67
N ALA A 98 15.48 2.50 -19.85
CA ALA A 98 15.26 1.40 -18.92
C ALA A 98 15.03 0.10 -19.68
N SER A 99 15.70 -0.93 -19.23
CA SER A 99 15.42 -2.32 -19.55
C SER A 99 14.83 -2.93 -18.28
N GLN A 100 13.50 -2.87 -18.14
CA GLN A 100 12.82 -3.31 -16.94
C GLN A 100 12.65 -4.85 -16.97
N TYR A 101 13.15 -5.52 -15.95
CA TYR A 101 13.19 -6.95 -15.70
C TYR A 101 12.53 -7.26 -14.34
N GLY A 102 11.57 -8.17 -14.34
CA GLY A 102 10.89 -8.63 -13.14
C GLY A 102 9.76 -7.72 -12.67
N ILE A 103 9.53 -6.58 -13.32
CA ILE A 103 8.43 -5.66 -12.98
C ILE A 103 7.05 -6.28 -13.20
N SER A 104 6.91 -7.25 -14.11
CA SER A 104 5.67 -8.03 -14.27
C SER A 104 5.35 -8.92 -13.08
N LYS A 105 6.33 -9.21 -12.20
CA LYS A 105 6.11 -9.94 -10.95
C LYS A 105 5.65 -9.05 -9.80
N ALA A 106 5.56 -7.74 -10.00
CA ALA A 106 5.05 -6.84 -8.98
C ALA A 106 3.55 -7.13 -8.72
N ASP A 107 3.23 -7.35 -7.46
CA ASP A 107 1.88 -7.55 -6.95
C ASP A 107 1.16 -6.21 -6.79
N ILE A 108 1.91 -5.22 -6.29
CA ILE A 108 1.53 -3.81 -6.28
C ILE A 108 2.56 -3.02 -7.09
N LEU A 109 2.12 -2.14 -7.98
CA LEU A 109 3.01 -1.23 -8.69
C LEU A 109 2.64 0.22 -8.41
N TYR A 110 3.53 0.94 -7.73
CA TYR A 110 3.41 2.38 -7.53
C TYR A 110 4.05 3.12 -8.69
N GLU A 111 3.42 4.20 -9.14
CA GLU A 111 4.01 5.21 -10.03
C GLU A 111 3.80 6.60 -9.43
N CYS A 112 4.88 7.38 -9.36
CA CYS A 112 4.84 8.76 -8.85
C CYS A 112 5.89 9.61 -9.56
N ASN A 113 5.59 10.91 -9.71
CA ASN A 113 6.56 11.88 -10.20
C ASN A 113 7.80 11.96 -9.29
N VAL A 114 8.96 12.18 -9.91
CA VAL A 114 10.21 12.60 -9.27
C VAL A 114 10.62 13.95 -9.88
N GLU A 115 11.91 14.26 -9.95
CA GLU A 115 12.38 15.52 -10.50
C GLU A 115 12.12 15.62 -12.02
N SER A 116 11.81 16.83 -12.52
CA SER A 116 11.65 17.11 -13.96
C SER A 116 10.49 16.36 -14.67
N ASN A 117 9.39 16.09 -13.95
CA ASN A 117 8.15 15.50 -14.48
C ASN A 117 8.29 14.08 -15.06
N ILE A 118 9.40 13.38 -14.80
CA ILE A 118 9.47 11.95 -15.07
C ILE A 118 8.92 11.19 -13.87
N THR A 119 8.31 10.03 -14.11
CA THR A 119 7.89 9.16 -13.01
C THR A 119 8.98 8.15 -12.66
N ARG A 120 8.84 7.57 -11.48
CA ARG A 120 9.55 6.37 -11.08
C ARG A 120 8.55 5.32 -10.61
N LEU A 121 8.91 4.07 -10.82
CA LEU A 121 8.09 2.93 -10.45
C LEU A 121 8.68 2.28 -9.19
N MET A 122 7.81 1.79 -8.31
CA MET A 122 8.19 0.92 -7.19
C MET A 122 7.27 -0.30 -7.20
N GLY A 123 7.84 -1.48 -7.44
CA GLY A 123 7.09 -2.73 -7.34
C GLY A 123 7.18 -3.30 -5.93
N ILE A 124 6.06 -3.75 -5.37
CA ILE A 124 6.02 -4.67 -4.22
C ILE A 124 5.87 -6.08 -4.77
N CYS A 125 6.71 -7.01 -4.32
CA CYS A 125 6.66 -8.41 -4.78
C CYS A 125 6.79 -9.34 -3.59
N GLU A 126 5.78 -10.17 -3.37
CA GLU A 126 5.74 -11.21 -2.35
C GLU A 126 6.49 -12.46 -2.83
N SER A 127 6.26 -12.85 -4.08
CA SER A 127 6.80 -14.05 -4.73
C SER A 127 8.17 -13.80 -5.37
N TRP A 128 9.13 -13.33 -4.58
CA TRP A 128 10.47 -12.97 -5.07
C TRP A 128 11.54 -14.06 -4.88
N ASP A 129 11.21 -15.24 -4.34
CA ASP A 129 12.22 -16.23 -3.92
C ASP A 129 13.15 -16.74 -5.03
N ASP A 130 12.64 -16.84 -6.26
CA ASP A 130 13.28 -17.47 -7.41
C ASP A 130 13.26 -16.53 -8.62
N THR A 131 14.02 -15.43 -8.50
CA THR A 131 14.18 -14.43 -9.56
C THR A 131 15.65 -14.17 -9.83
N ASP A 132 16.11 -14.57 -11.02
CA ASP A 132 17.51 -14.44 -11.43
C ASP A 132 17.90 -12.99 -11.75
N LYS A 133 16.93 -12.16 -12.12
CA LYS A 133 17.18 -10.77 -12.53
C LYS A 133 16.00 -9.86 -12.21
N ILE A 134 16.25 -8.87 -11.36
CA ILE A 134 15.33 -7.77 -11.03
C ILE A 134 16.05 -6.45 -11.32
N GLY A 135 15.38 -5.53 -12.00
CA GLY A 135 15.88 -4.19 -12.23
C GLY A 135 15.38 -3.61 -13.55
N ASN A 136 15.98 -2.58 -14.13
CA ASN A 136 17.05 -1.80 -13.53
C ASN A 136 16.65 -1.27 -12.16
N ILE A 137 17.56 -1.36 -11.19
CA ILE A 137 17.34 -0.73 -9.88
C ILE A 137 17.80 0.72 -9.96
N ARG A 138 16.93 1.65 -9.58
CA ARG A 138 17.23 3.08 -9.57
C ARG A 138 17.11 3.67 -8.16
N SER A 139 17.49 4.93 -8.03
CA SER A 139 17.44 5.64 -6.76
C SER A 139 16.01 5.82 -6.28
N SER A 140 15.85 5.70 -4.98
CA SER A 140 14.60 5.96 -4.28
C SER A 140 14.47 7.43 -3.89
N ARG A 141 13.29 7.82 -3.41
CA ARG A 141 12.92 9.07 -2.70
C ARG A 141 12.26 8.62 -1.38
N ASP A 142 12.28 9.48 -0.38
CA ASP A 142 11.75 9.17 0.95
C ASP A 142 10.26 8.81 0.94
N TYR A 143 9.45 9.45 0.10
CA TYR A 143 8.03 9.08 -0.04
C TYR A 143 7.82 7.63 -0.53
N PHE A 144 8.70 7.10 -1.39
CA PHE A 144 8.67 5.67 -1.74
C PHE A 144 9.04 4.76 -0.57
N MET A 145 9.88 5.22 0.39
CA MET A 145 10.15 4.45 1.60
C MET A 145 8.91 4.38 2.49
N TYR A 146 8.17 5.48 2.68
CA TYR A 146 6.93 5.46 3.45
C TYR A 146 5.86 4.54 2.84
N TRP A 147 5.75 4.48 1.52
CA TRP A 147 4.89 3.49 0.84
C TRP A 147 5.47 2.08 0.84
N SER A 148 6.77 1.91 1.08
CA SER A 148 7.38 0.60 1.26
C SER A 148 7.12 0.05 2.67
N PHE A 149 7.13 0.95 3.67
CA PHE A 149 6.95 0.61 5.08
C PHE A 149 5.60 -0.02 5.38
N GLU A 150 4.50 0.42 4.76
CA GLU A 150 3.17 -0.18 4.99
C GLU A 150 3.10 -1.69 4.65
N TRP A 151 4.05 -2.18 3.85
CA TRP A 151 4.16 -3.59 3.48
C TRP A 151 5.18 -4.38 4.32
N ASP A 152 5.84 -3.73 5.28
CA ASP A 152 7.05 -4.23 5.94
C ASP A 152 8.10 -4.74 4.93
N ALA A 153 8.22 -4.08 3.78
CA ALA A 153 9.04 -4.60 2.68
C ALA A 153 10.53 -4.32 2.88
N PHE A 154 11.38 -5.18 2.34
CA PHE A 154 12.80 -4.83 2.14
C PHE A 154 12.90 -3.80 1.02
N HIS A 155 13.32 -2.57 1.33
CA HIS A 155 13.37 -1.50 0.34
C HIS A 155 14.64 -1.53 -0.51
N ILE A 156 14.55 -1.99 -1.75
CA ILE A 156 15.69 -2.14 -2.67
C ILE A 156 15.80 -0.91 -3.57
N HIS A 157 16.96 -0.24 -3.50
CA HIS A 157 17.21 0.97 -4.28
C HIS A 157 18.68 1.16 -4.62
N TYR A 158 18.95 2.01 -5.61
CA TYR A 158 20.31 2.39 -6.02
C TYR A 158 20.61 3.82 -5.57
N GLY A 159 20.78 4.03 -4.26
CA GLY A 159 20.97 5.36 -3.66
C GLY A 159 19.69 6.21 -3.62
N GLY A 160 19.83 7.49 -3.33
CA GLY A 160 18.75 8.45 -3.12
C GLY A 160 19.30 9.85 -2.82
N PRO A 161 18.47 10.90 -2.77
CA PRO A 161 18.89 12.18 -2.23
C PRO A 161 19.12 12.11 -0.71
N PHE A 162 19.90 13.05 -0.18
CA PHE A 162 20.22 13.14 1.26
C PHE A 162 18.99 13.30 2.16
N TYR A 163 17.84 13.73 1.61
CA TYR A 163 16.57 13.78 2.34
C TYR A 163 16.10 12.41 2.86
N MET A 164 16.67 11.32 2.34
CA MET A 164 16.37 9.97 2.79
C MET A 164 17.27 9.50 3.93
N ASP A 165 18.37 10.19 4.22
CA ASP A 165 19.43 9.69 5.10
C ASP A 165 18.87 9.36 6.49
N ASP A 166 18.04 10.25 7.06
CA ASP A 166 17.39 10.01 8.34
C ASP A 166 16.50 8.74 8.33
N LEU A 167 15.85 8.42 7.21
CA LEU A 167 15.05 7.20 7.08
C LEU A 167 15.91 5.96 6.87
N LEU A 168 17.04 6.08 6.19
CA LEU A 168 17.97 4.97 5.96
C LEU A 168 18.69 4.56 7.24
N ASP A 169 18.92 5.51 8.15
CA ASP A 169 19.62 5.31 9.42
C ASP A 169 18.70 4.82 10.55
N ARG A 170 17.38 4.77 10.34
CA ARG A 170 16.44 4.22 11.33
C ARG A 170 16.68 2.73 11.54
N ASN A 171 16.59 2.28 12.78
CA ASN A 171 16.73 0.88 13.16
C ASN A 171 15.58 -0.02 12.69
N ASP A 172 14.45 0.57 12.28
CA ASP A 172 13.29 -0.13 11.76
C ASP A 172 13.20 -0.12 10.22
N SER A 173 14.17 0.51 9.55
CA SER A 173 14.22 0.68 8.10
C SER A 173 15.15 -0.34 7.44
N ASP A 174 14.62 -1.55 7.24
CA ASP A 174 15.36 -2.63 6.58
C ASP A 174 15.44 -2.39 5.06
N ASN A 175 16.43 -1.61 4.63
CA ASN A 175 16.66 -1.27 3.23
C ASN A 175 17.89 -1.99 2.65
N ILE A 176 17.91 -2.11 1.33
CA ILE A 176 18.97 -2.72 0.53
C ILE A 176 19.47 -1.66 -0.46
N ASN A 177 20.44 -0.86 -0.01
CA ASN A 177 21.09 0.15 -0.84
C ASN A 177 22.21 -0.46 -1.69
N LEU A 178 22.01 -0.49 -3.01
CA LEU A 178 22.96 -1.04 -3.98
C LEU A 178 24.07 -0.06 -4.40
N ASN A 179 24.09 1.17 -3.88
CA ASN A 179 25.04 2.23 -4.27
C ASN A 179 26.23 2.44 -3.29
N ILE A 180 26.32 1.68 -2.19
CA ILE A 180 27.43 1.80 -1.21
C ILE A 180 28.58 0.83 -1.52
N ASP A 181 29.83 1.10 -1.11
CA ASP A 181 31.06 0.40 -1.60
C ASP A 181 31.09 -1.13 -1.31
N ILE A 182 30.28 -1.62 -0.37
CA ILE A 182 30.04 -3.06 -0.08
C ILE A 182 29.11 -3.70 -1.14
N SER A 183 28.52 -2.92 -2.05
CA SER A 183 27.48 -3.33 -3.00
C SER A 183 27.99 -4.14 -4.18
N LYS A 184 29.31 -4.16 -4.46
CA LYS A 184 29.88 -5.03 -5.51
C LYS A 184 29.54 -6.52 -5.29
N THR A 185 29.07 -6.87 -4.11
CA THR A 185 28.64 -8.23 -3.73
C THR A 185 27.14 -8.51 -3.76
N TYR A 186 26.26 -7.52 -4.05
CA TYR A 186 24.78 -7.67 -4.01
C TYR A 186 24.03 -7.14 -5.24
N HIS A 187 24.74 -6.61 -6.21
CA HIS A 187 24.19 -6.27 -7.52
C HIS A 187 25.20 -6.65 -8.60
N PHE A 188 24.73 -6.71 -9.83
CA PHE A 188 25.58 -6.86 -11.00
C PHE A 188 25.21 -5.79 -12.03
N ARG A 189 26.15 -5.52 -12.94
CA ARG A 189 25.90 -4.68 -14.11
C ARG A 189 25.70 -5.59 -15.31
N ASP A 190 24.68 -5.32 -16.11
CA ASP A 190 24.38 -6.09 -17.33
C ASP A 190 23.93 -5.14 -18.45
N VAL A 191 23.84 -5.63 -19.68
CA VAL A 191 23.52 -4.84 -20.87
C VAL A 191 22.20 -4.10 -20.68
N ALA A 192 22.28 -2.78 -20.82
CA ALA A 192 21.15 -1.87 -20.86
C ALA A 192 21.38 -0.81 -21.94
N LYS A 193 20.37 0.03 -22.19
CA LYS A 193 20.45 1.05 -23.25
C LYS A 193 21.33 2.25 -22.85
N ASN A 194 21.78 2.35 -21.59
CA ASN A 194 22.76 3.34 -21.12
C ASN A 194 23.56 2.83 -19.90
N ASP A 195 24.54 3.62 -19.44
CA ASP A 195 25.44 3.27 -18.34
C ASP A 195 24.85 3.50 -16.92
N PHE A 196 23.72 4.19 -16.81
CA PHE A 196 23.12 4.57 -15.52
C PHE A 196 21.94 3.67 -15.12
N ASP A 197 21.27 3.08 -16.10
CA ASP A 197 20.16 2.14 -15.99
C ASP A 197 20.69 0.73 -16.29
N ASN A 198 21.80 0.31 -15.66
CA ASN A 198 22.39 -1.02 -15.90
C ASN A 198 22.63 -1.81 -14.60
N ALA A 199 22.12 -1.34 -13.45
CA ALA A 199 22.19 -2.07 -12.18
C ALA A 199 21.03 -3.07 -12.06
N PHE A 200 21.36 -4.31 -11.72
CA PHE A 200 20.39 -5.38 -11.48
C PHE A 200 20.76 -6.17 -10.21
N THR A 201 19.79 -6.84 -9.62
CA THR A 201 20.01 -7.79 -8.53
C THR A 201 19.23 -9.09 -8.80
N SER A 202 19.32 -10.04 -7.88
CA SER A 202 18.65 -11.34 -7.94
C SER A 202 18.23 -11.77 -6.53
N SER A 203 17.35 -12.76 -6.44
CA SER A 203 16.90 -13.29 -5.15
C SER A 203 18.05 -13.82 -4.30
N SER A 204 19.07 -14.44 -4.93
CA SER A 204 20.26 -14.93 -4.23
C SER A 204 21.09 -13.79 -3.63
N LEU A 205 21.25 -12.68 -4.35
CA LEU A 205 21.97 -11.50 -3.88
C LEU A 205 21.18 -10.74 -2.81
N ILE A 206 19.86 -10.65 -2.94
CA ILE A 206 18.96 -10.08 -1.94
C ILE A 206 19.04 -10.87 -0.63
N LYS A 207 18.88 -12.21 -0.68
CA LYS A 207 19.01 -13.11 0.48
C LYS A 207 20.36 -12.96 1.17
N LYS A 208 21.43 -12.83 0.38
CA LYS A 208 22.78 -12.59 0.91
C LYS A 208 22.90 -11.26 1.65
N TYR A 209 22.30 -10.18 1.12
CA TYR A 209 22.26 -8.88 1.80
C TYR A 209 21.49 -8.98 3.12
N ILE A 210 20.25 -9.50 3.08
CA ILE A 210 19.38 -9.67 4.25
C ILE A 210 20.11 -10.42 5.36
N ASN A 211 20.76 -11.54 5.04
CA ASN A 211 21.52 -12.32 6.00
C ASN A 211 22.70 -11.54 6.62
N ASN A 212 23.43 -10.79 5.80
CA ASN A 212 24.60 -10.04 6.28
C ASN A 212 24.22 -8.80 7.10
N ALA A 213 23.08 -8.19 6.80
CA ALA A 213 22.52 -7.08 7.57
C ALA A 213 21.81 -7.55 8.86
N GLY A 214 21.55 -8.86 9.00
CA GLY A 214 20.86 -9.43 10.16
C GLY A 214 19.36 -9.14 10.17
N TYR A 215 18.76 -8.84 9.02
CA TYR A 215 17.34 -8.55 8.95
C TYR A 215 16.49 -9.81 9.10
N SER A 216 15.34 -9.69 9.77
CA SER A 216 14.35 -10.77 9.83
C SER A 216 13.72 -10.99 8.46
N LEU A 217 13.76 -12.23 7.96
CA LEU A 217 13.15 -12.61 6.69
C LEU A 217 11.61 -12.63 6.77
N ASN A 218 11.05 -12.93 7.94
CA ASN A 218 9.61 -12.97 8.17
C ASN A 218 9.10 -11.63 8.66
N TYR A 219 7.79 -11.42 8.51
CA TYR A 219 7.12 -10.21 8.98
C TYR A 219 7.45 -9.91 10.43
N ARG A 220 7.69 -8.64 10.71
CA ARG A 220 7.97 -8.15 12.06
C ARG A 220 6.66 -7.75 12.72
N ASP A 221 6.53 -8.06 14.01
CA ASP A 221 5.34 -7.72 14.78
C ASP A 221 5.08 -6.21 14.78
N ASN A 222 3.86 -5.80 14.40
CA ASN A 222 3.40 -4.40 14.32
C ASN A 222 4.09 -3.51 13.26
N TYR A 223 4.75 -4.09 12.26
CA TYR A 223 5.35 -3.35 11.13
C TYR A 223 4.56 -3.44 9.82
N SER A 224 3.40 -4.08 9.85
CA SER A 224 2.42 -4.08 8.77
C SER A 224 1.09 -4.58 9.31
N ASP A 225 -0.01 -4.09 8.77
CA ASP A 225 -1.32 -4.66 9.05
C ASP A 225 -1.42 -6.06 8.42
N GLU A 226 -1.96 -7.04 9.16
CA GLU A 226 -2.25 -8.37 8.61
C GLU A 226 -3.27 -8.28 7.46
N GLN A 227 -4.22 -7.36 7.59
CA GLN A 227 -5.20 -7.00 6.57
C GLN A 227 -4.93 -5.58 6.08
N HIS A 228 -4.14 -5.48 5.00
CA HIS A 228 -3.88 -4.22 4.33
C HIS A 228 -5.09 -3.76 3.51
N PHE A 229 -5.54 -4.59 2.56
CA PHE A 229 -6.77 -4.37 1.80
C PHE A 229 -7.89 -5.34 2.19
N LEU A 230 -9.13 -4.90 1.98
CA LEU A 230 -10.28 -5.79 1.91
C LEU A 230 -10.45 -6.33 0.49
N PHE A 231 -10.82 -7.60 0.38
CA PHE A 231 -11.06 -8.24 -0.92
C PHE A 231 -12.50 -8.76 -1.04
N SER A 232 -13.06 -8.63 -2.24
CA SER A 232 -14.29 -9.36 -2.62
C SER A 232 -13.96 -10.81 -2.96
N SER A 233 -14.89 -11.72 -2.70
CA SER A 233 -14.68 -13.13 -3.05
C SER A 233 -14.72 -13.34 -4.56
N ASP A 234 -14.02 -14.37 -5.03
CA ASP A 234 -13.95 -14.71 -6.46
C ASP A 234 -15.34 -15.06 -7.04
N GLN A 235 -16.29 -15.49 -6.20
CA GLN A 235 -17.68 -15.78 -6.58
C GLN A 235 -18.56 -14.54 -6.72
N ASN A 236 -18.22 -13.47 -5.99
CA ASN A 236 -18.96 -12.21 -6.00
C ASN A 236 -17.97 -11.06 -6.19
N PRO A 237 -17.31 -10.98 -7.36
CA PRO A 237 -16.33 -9.94 -7.63
C PRO A 237 -16.98 -8.56 -7.51
N ASN A 238 -16.23 -7.59 -7.00
CA ASN A 238 -16.68 -6.22 -6.94
C ASN A 238 -16.81 -5.65 -8.36
N MET A 239 -18.04 -5.52 -8.84
CA MET A 239 -18.36 -4.96 -10.16
C MET A 239 -18.58 -3.44 -10.13
N LEU A 240 -18.55 -2.81 -8.95
CA LEU A 240 -18.89 -1.40 -8.70
C LEU A 240 -20.31 -0.99 -9.17
N THR A 241 -21.16 -1.93 -9.56
CA THR A 241 -22.52 -1.67 -10.05
C THR A 241 -23.50 -1.27 -8.95
N GLN A 242 -23.12 -1.46 -7.68
CA GLN A 242 -23.88 -1.01 -6.52
C GLN A 242 -23.87 0.51 -6.33
N TYR A 243 -22.90 1.21 -6.93
CA TYR A 243 -22.76 2.66 -6.84
C TYR A 243 -23.43 3.34 -8.04
N THR A 244 -24.39 4.23 -7.77
CA THR A 244 -25.17 4.92 -8.81
C THR A 244 -24.36 5.93 -9.61
N ASP A 245 -23.31 6.46 -9.00
CA ASP A 245 -22.34 7.42 -9.53
C ASP A 245 -21.09 6.75 -10.12
N SER A 246 -21.00 5.42 -10.09
CA SER A 246 -19.91 4.71 -10.76
C SER A 246 -19.87 5.04 -12.25
N ILE A 247 -18.68 5.36 -12.73
CA ILE A 247 -18.43 5.70 -14.13
C ILE A 247 -17.92 4.50 -14.90
N ARG A 248 -18.15 4.48 -16.21
CA ARG A 248 -17.42 3.59 -17.12
C ARG A 248 -15.96 4.02 -17.16
N ALA A 249 -15.06 3.05 -17.19
CA ALA A 249 -13.62 3.26 -17.25
C ALA A 249 -12.98 2.17 -18.12
N TYR A 250 -13.21 2.22 -19.45
CA TYR A 250 -12.48 1.32 -20.37
C TYR A 250 -11.08 1.82 -20.69
N GLU A 251 -10.85 3.13 -20.56
CA GLU A 251 -9.52 3.71 -20.58
C GLU A 251 -9.35 4.65 -19.39
N VAL A 252 -8.25 4.49 -18.66
CA VAL A 252 -7.78 5.41 -17.62
C VAL A 252 -6.44 5.94 -18.08
N ASP A 253 -6.36 7.24 -18.40
CA ASP A 253 -5.19 7.88 -19.00
C ASP A 253 -4.59 8.91 -18.04
N MET A 254 -3.33 8.68 -17.68
CA MET A 254 -2.58 9.49 -16.71
C MET A 254 -1.74 10.57 -17.39
N SER A 255 -1.84 10.78 -18.70
CA SER A 255 -1.01 11.72 -19.47
C SER A 255 -1.08 13.17 -18.98
N LEU A 256 -2.21 13.59 -18.39
CA LEU A 256 -2.32 14.91 -17.77
C LEU A 256 -1.41 15.06 -16.55
N ALA A 257 -1.36 14.06 -15.67
CA ALA A 257 -0.53 14.06 -14.46
C ALA A 257 0.92 13.61 -14.69
N TYR A 258 1.14 12.73 -15.67
CA TYR A 258 2.43 12.14 -16.02
C TYR A 258 2.81 12.48 -17.48
N PRO A 259 3.01 13.77 -17.82
CA PRO A 259 3.14 14.22 -19.21
C PRO A 259 4.38 13.72 -19.94
N LEU A 260 5.38 13.21 -19.22
CA LEU A 260 6.55 12.58 -19.85
C LEU A 260 6.42 11.07 -20.02
N THR A 261 5.76 10.35 -19.13
CA THR A 261 5.66 8.89 -19.25
C THR A 261 4.40 8.45 -19.97
N ASN A 262 3.36 9.31 -19.96
CA ASN A 262 2.10 9.15 -20.70
C ASN A 262 1.56 7.73 -20.57
N CYS A 263 1.51 7.21 -19.34
CA CYS A 263 0.98 5.89 -19.09
C CYS A 263 -0.55 5.92 -19.10
N TYR A 264 -1.15 4.84 -19.57
CA TYR A 264 -2.59 4.67 -19.60
C TYR A 264 -2.94 3.18 -19.53
N PHE A 265 -4.19 2.90 -19.19
CA PHE A 265 -4.68 1.57 -18.88
C PHE A 265 -5.93 1.29 -19.69
N LYS A 266 -5.95 0.17 -20.42
CA LYS A 266 -7.10 -0.25 -21.23
C LYS A 266 -7.73 -1.49 -20.62
N TYR A 267 -9.01 -1.39 -20.29
CA TYR A 267 -9.77 -2.53 -19.78
C TYR A 267 -10.02 -3.55 -20.89
N ASN A 268 -9.52 -4.76 -20.68
CA ASN A 268 -9.74 -5.90 -21.52
C ASN A 268 -10.88 -6.74 -20.93
N LYS A 269 -12.01 -6.78 -21.65
CA LYS A 269 -13.22 -7.50 -21.19
C LYS A 269 -13.05 -9.01 -21.18
N ASP A 270 -12.19 -9.54 -22.05
CA ASP A 270 -11.99 -10.99 -22.19
C ASP A 270 -11.17 -11.54 -21.02
N THR A 271 -10.19 -10.76 -20.53
CA THR A 271 -9.36 -11.13 -19.37
C THR A 271 -9.89 -10.56 -18.05
N GLY A 272 -10.72 -9.51 -18.10
CA GLY A 272 -11.19 -8.79 -16.92
C GLY A 272 -10.09 -7.99 -16.22
N LEU A 273 -9.03 -7.61 -16.94
CA LEU A 273 -7.86 -6.88 -16.44
C LEU A 273 -7.68 -5.56 -17.20
N TYR A 274 -6.93 -4.64 -16.59
CA TYR A 274 -6.41 -3.45 -17.24
C TYR A 274 -5.02 -3.71 -17.79
N ASP A 275 -4.87 -3.63 -19.10
CA ASP A 275 -3.58 -3.71 -19.79
C ASP A 275 -2.91 -2.33 -19.73
N ARG A 276 -1.66 -2.25 -19.23
CA ARG A 276 -0.92 -0.99 -19.11
C ARG A 276 -0.13 -0.70 -20.37
N TYR A 277 -0.22 0.53 -20.84
CA TYR A 277 0.50 1.08 -21.98
C TYR A 277 1.27 2.33 -21.55
N GLN A 278 2.20 2.77 -22.40
CA GLN A 278 2.90 4.04 -22.20
C GLN A 278 3.48 4.60 -23.49
N HIS A 279 3.59 5.93 -23.54
CA HIS A 279 4.25 6.63 -24.63
C HIS A 279 5.40 7.51 -24.12
N LEU A 280 6.60 6.90 -24.03
CA LEU A 280 7.81 7.60 -23.61
C LEU A 280 8.38 8.46 -24.77
N PRO A 281 8.92 9.66 -24.49
CA PRO A 281 9.48 10.54 -25.49
C PRO A 281 10.53 9.86 -26.38
N GLY A 282 10.23 9.79 -27.68
CA GLY A 282 11.10 9.17 -28.68
C GLY A 282 11.00 7.64 -28.74
N THR A 283 9.96 7.04 -28.17
CA THR A 283 9.59 5.63 -28.41
C THR A 283 8.21 5.54 -29.07
N PRO A 284 7.89 4.42 -29.73
CA PRO A 284 6.51 4.15 -30.12
C PRO A 284 5.59 4.10 -28.90
N ASP A 285 4.33 4.48 -29.08
CA ASP A 285 3.24 4.13 -28.17
C ASP A 285 3.03 2.61 -28.20
N GLY A 286 2.73 2.00 -27.06
CA GLY A 286 2.56 0.56 -26.99
C GLY A 286 2.43 0.00 -25.57
N PRO A 287 2.21 -1.34 -25.48
CA PRO A 287 2.09 -2.01 -24.20
C PRO A 287 3.37 -1.84 -23.39
N HIS A 288 3.23 -1.64 -22.07
CA HIS A 288 4.38 -1.67 -21.19
C HIS A 288 4.75 -3.13 -20.92
N VAL A 289 5.95 -3.53 -21.31
CA VAL A 289 6.40 -4.92 -21.29
C VAL A 289 7.61 -5.08 -20.37
N ASP A 290 7.55 -6.09 -19.51
CA ASP A 290 8.71 -6.61 -18.79
C ASP A 290 9.59 -7.43 -19.74
N LEU A 291 10.86 -7.03 -19.88
CA LEU A 291 11.83 -7.67 -20.77
C LEU A 291 12.33 -9.02 -20.26
N ALA A 292 12.18 -9.34 -18.98
CA ALA A 292 12.55 -10.65 -18.44
C ALA A 292 11.68 -11.77 -19.04
N ALA A 293 10.38 -11.52 -19.09
CA ALA A 293 9.38 -12.50 -19.48
C ALA A 293 8.65 -12.14 -20.78
N ASN A 294 9.05 -11.05 -21.46
CA ASN A 294 8.32 -10.44 -22.58
C ASN A 294 6.81 -10.34 -22.28
N THR A 295 6.48 -9.97 -21.05
CA THR A 295 5.13 -10.03 -20.50
C THR A 295 4.56 -8.62 -20.38
N PRO A 296 3.43 -8.31 -21.05
CA PRO A 296 2.71 -7.06 -20.82
C PRO A 296 2.30 -6.90 -19.37
N LEU A 297 2.35 -5.68 -18.85
CA LEU A 297 1.87 -5.39 -17.51
C LEU A 297 0.34 -5.29 -17.50
N THR A 298 -0.29 -6.04 -16.61
CA THR A 298 -1.74 -6.07 -16.45
C THR A 298 -2.10 -6.02 -14.97
N PHE A 299 -3.22 -5.37 -14.66
CA PHE A 299 -3.67 -5.14 -13.29
C PHE A 299 -5.16 -5.42 -13.15
N LYS A 300 -5.58 -5.98 -12.01
CA LYS A 300 -7.00 -6.17 -11.72
C LYS A 300 -7.64 -4.89 -11.18
N ASN A 301 -6.86 -4.15 -10.39
CA ASN A 301 -7.27 -2.98 -9.66
C ASN A 301 -6.37 -1.81 -10.04
N LEU A 302 -6.95 -0.62 -10.20
CA LEU A 302 -6.20 0.63 -10.27
C LEU A 302 -6.67 1.55 -9.14
N LEU A 303 -5.74 2.15 -8.43
CA LEU A 303 -5.97 3.22 -7.48
C LEU A 303 -5.26 4.48 -7.99
N VAL A 304 -5.99 5.58 -8.04
CA VAL A 304 -5.43 6.91 -8.27
C VAL A 304 -5.52 7.65 -6.95
N GLN A 305 -4.40 8.11 -6.42
CA GLN A 305 -4.30 8.70 -5.10
C GLN A 305 -3.83 10.16 -5.21
N SER A 306 -4.72 11.11 -4.91
CA SER A 306 -4.37 12.52 -4.82
C SER A 306 -3.58 12.76 -3.53
N THR A 307 -2.40 13.35 -3.63
CA THR A 307 -1.49 13.50 -2.49
C THR A 307 -0.91 14.90 -2.48
N TYR A 308 -0.93 15.55 -1.32
CA TYR A 308 -0.25 16.84 -1.18
C TYR A 308 1.22 16.71 -1.49
N PHE A 309 1.75 17.68 -2.22
CA PHE A 309 3.15 17.72 -2.60
C PHE A 309 3.74 19.12 -2.46
N GLU A 310 5.06 19.16 -2.36
CA GLU A 310 5.82 20.41 -2.41
C GLU A 310 7.17 20.20 -3.11
N VAL A 311 7.71 21.28 -3.64
CA VAL A 311 9.08 21.32 -4.16
C VAL A 311 10.00 21.75 -3.02
N ARG A 312 10.90 20.85 -2.59
CA ARG A 312 11.77 21.04 -1.41
C ARG A 312 12.88 22.05 -1.63
N ASP A 313 13.43 22.11 -2.83
CA ASP A 313 14.58 22.94 -3.12
C ASP A 313 14.67 23.41 -4.58
N GLN A 314 15.68 24.22 -4.86
CA GLN A 314 15.96 24.78 -6.19
C GLN A 314 16.37 23.72 -7.23
N LYS A 315 16.70 22.49 -6.81
CA LYS A 315 17.01 21.38 -7.73
C LYS A 315 15.74 20.66 -8.18
N GLY A 316 14.57 21.02 -7.62
CA GLY A 316 13.29 20.44 -8.00
C GLY A 316 12.99 19.11 -7.32
N TYR A 317 13.64 18.80 -6.19
CA TYR A 317 13.28 17.62 -5.39
C TYR A 317 11.85 17.76 -4.87
N LEU A 318 11.08 16.69 -5.00
CA LEU A 318 9.69 16.67 -4.55
C LEU A 318 9.58 16.05 -3.14
N SER A 319 8.56 16.49 -2.42
CA SER A 319 8.05 15.89 -1.20
C SER A 319 6.61 15.47 -1.47
N PHE A 320 6.19 14.30 -1.00
CA PHE A 320 4.78 13.91 -0.98
C PHE A 320 4.39 13.62 0.47
N GLN A 321 3.22 14.08 0.88
CA GLN A 321 2.70 13.83 2.22
C GLN A 321 2.08 12.44 2.28
N CYS A 322 2.82 11.47 2.79
CA CYS A 322 2.39 10.07 2.84
C CYS A 322 1.39 9.76 3.97
N HIS A 323 1.26 10.63 4.98
CA HIS A 323 0.27 10.49 6.05
C HIS A 323 -0.78 11.60 5.94
N ASP A 324 -2.01 11.22 5.63
CA ASP A 324 -3.12 12.13 5.47
C ASP A 324 -4.44 11.37 5.73
N THR A 325 -5.51 12.10 6.00
CA THR A 325 -6.87 11.57 6.21
C THR A 325 -7.93 12.39 5.47
N THR A 326 -7.51 13.32 4.62
CA THR A 326 -8.39 14.34 4.01
C THR A 326 -8.33 14.37 2.50
N ARG A 327 -7.75 13.34 1.89
CA ARG A 327 -7.40 13.34 0.46
C ARG A 327 -8.24 12.37 -0.33
N ASP A 328 -8.49 12.79 -1.57
CA ASP A 328 -9.33 12.09 -2.52
C ASP A 328 -8.53 11.11 -3.39
N GLY A 329 -9.26 10.28 -4.10
CA GLY A 329 -8.76 9.24 -4.96
C GLY A 329 -9.84 8.70 -5.89
N TRP A 330 -9.43 7.76 -6.74
CA TRP A 330 -10.34 6.96 -7.53
C TRP A 330 -9.93 5.50 -7.50
N PHE A 331 -10.92 4.62 -7.42
CA PHE A 331 -10.74 3.18 -7.53
C PHE A 331 -11.39 2.65 -8.81
N PHE A 332 -10.62 1.90 -9.59
CA PHE A 332 -11.07 1.28 -10.83
C PHE A 332 -10.89 -0.24 -10.79
N THR A 333 -11.93 -0.95 -11.20
CA THR A 333 -11.88 -2.39 -11.43
C THR A 333 -13.00 -2.81 -12.37
N ASN A 334 -12.82 -3.91 -13.11
CA ASN A 334 -13.83 -4.47 -14.00
C ASN A 334 -14.46 -3.46 -15.00
N GLY A 335 -13.68 -2.49 -15.49
CA GLY A 335 -14.14 -1.50 -16.48
C GLY A 335 -15.01 -0.39 -15.91
N ARG A 336 -15.06 -0.23 -14.58
CA ARG A 336 -15.79 0.83 -13.87
C ARG A 336 -14.88 1.53 -12.87
N GLY A 337 -15.26 2.74 -12.48
CA GLY A 337 -14.57 3.53 -11.46
C GLY A 337 -15.52 4.23 -10.50
N ILE A 338 -15.07 4.45 -9.28
CA ILE A 338 -15.74 5.27 -8.26
C ILE A 338 -14.75 6.24 -7.63
N HIS A 339 -15.27 7.37 -7.15
CA HIS A 339 -14.52 8.25 -6.25
C HIS A 339 -14.29 7.53 -4.92
N VAL A 340 -13.14 7.79 -4.30
CA VAL A 340 -12.79 7.32 -2.96
C VAL A 340 -12.02 8.40 -2.21
N THR A 341 -11.99 8.32 -0.89
CA THR A 341 -10.97 9.00 -0.07
C THR A 341 -9.93 8.01 0.39
N TRP A 342 -8.77 8.48 0.86
CA TRP A 342 -7.77 7.62 1.49
C TRP A 342 -7.27 8.16 2.83
N GLU A 343 -6.90 7.23 3.70
CA GLU A 343 -6.38 7.53 5.03
C GLU A 343 -5.12 6.69 5.33
N LYS A 344 -4.09 7.34 5.88
CA LYS A 344 -2.90 6.71 6.44
C LYS A 344 -2.39 7.50 7.64
N THR A 345 -2.33 6.86 8.80
CA THR A 345 -2.07 7.53 10.08
C THR A 345 -0.70 7.21 10.71
N SER A 346 0.06 6.28 10.14
CA SER A 346 1.39 5.89 10.63
C SER A 346 2.28 5.37 9.49
N ASP A 347 3.59 5.20 9.74
CA ASP A 347 4.55 4.69 8.75
C ASP A 347 4.22 3.28 8.26
N TYR A 348 3.85 2.40 9.19
CA TYR A 348 3.67 0.97 8.95
C TYR A 348 2.21 0.52 8.86
N GLY A 349 1.26 1.42 9.17
CA GLY A 349 -0.17 1.16 8.97
C GLY A 349 -0.54 1.20 7.48
N ALA A 350 -1.54 0.40 7.11
CA ALA A 350 -2.04 0.33 5.75
C ALA A 350 -2.66 1.66 5.29
N THR A 351 -2.42 2.03 4.04
CA THR A 351 -3.23 3.05 3.35
C THR A 351 -4.61 2.46 3.06
N ARG A 352 -5.64 3.01 3.69
CA ARG A 352 -7.04 2.56 3.54
C ARG A 352 -7.79 3.47 2.60
N TYR A 353 -8.74 2.92 1.84
CA TYR A 353 -9.53 3.65 0.86
C TYR A 353 -11.02 3.49 1.17
N TYR A 354 -11.76 4.59 1.18
CA TYR A 354 -13.18 4.62 1.57
C TYR A 354 -14.04 5.15 0.43
N ASP A 355 -15.21 4.57 0.24
CA ASP A 355 -16.23 5.13 -0.65
C ASP A 355 -16.85 6.41 -0.06
N ASP A 356 -17.65 7.11 -0.85
CA ASP A 356 -18.34 8.36 -0.43
C ASP A 356 -19.38 8.15 0.69
N ASN A 357 -19.68 6.91 1.05
CA ASN A 357 -20.53 6.57 2.19
C ASN A 357 -19.71 6.25 3.46
N GLY A 358 -18.37 6.33 3.39
CA GLY A 358 -17.45 6.04 4.49
C GLY A 358 -17.16 4.56 4.71
N ASN A 359 -17.49 3.67 3.77
CA ASN A 359 -17.15 2.25 3.85
C ASN A 359 -15.80 1.98 3.19
N GLU A 360 -14.95 1.19 3.83
CA GLU A 360 -13.71 0.73 3.22
C GLU A 360 -14.00 -0.11 1.97
N ILE A 361 -13.40 0.24 0.84
CA ILE A 361 -13.67 -0.43 -0.43
C ILE A 361 -13.06 -1.83 -0.45
N LYS A 362 -13.68 -2.73 -1.22
CA LYS A 362 -13.15 -4.07 -1.48
C LYS A 362 -12.51 -4.13 -2.86
N LEU A 363 -11.24 -4.49 -2.91
CA LEU A 363 -10.53 -4.79 -4.15
C LEU A 363 -10.94 -6.17 -4.67
N ASN A 364 -10.73 -6.43 -5.95
CA ASN A 364 -10.82 -7.78 -6.49
C ASN A 364 -9.48 -8.50 -6.32
N THR A 365 -9.52 -9.83 -6.18
CA THR A 365 -8.32 -10.68 -6.17
C THR A 365 -7.43 -10.40 -7.39
N GLY A 366 -6.15 -10.09 -7.15
CA GLY A 366 -5.13 -9.86 -8.18
C GLY A 366 -4.31 -8.58 -7.96
N LYS A 367 -3.48 -8.27 -8.96
CA LYS A 367 -2.52 -7.16 -8.91
C LYS A 367 -3.16 -5.78 -8.90
N THR A 368 -2.51 -4.84 -8.23
CA THR A 368 -2.98 -3.46 -8.08
C THR A 368 -1.94 -2.45 -8.59
N MET A 369 -2.36 -1.53 -9.45
CA MET A 369 -1.59 -0.34 -9.80
C MET A 369 -2.00 0.81 -8.88
N ILE A 370 -1.03 1.55 -8.35
CA ILE A 370 -1.27 2.75 -7.54
C ILE A 370 -0.57 3.94 -8.20
N CYS A 371 -1.34 4.86 -8.78
CA CYS A 371 -0.85 6.10 -9.34
C CYS A 371 -0.94 7.21 -8.28
N ILE A 372 0.19 7.77 -7.86
CA ILE A 372 0.24 8.89 -6.92
C ILE A 372 0.39 10.22 -7.69
N LEU A 373 -0.58 11.10 -7.52
CA LEU A 373 -0.63 12.39 -8.21
C LEU A 373 -0.52 13.53 -7.20
N PRO A 374 0.10 14.66 -7.58
CA PRO A 374 -0.11 15.92 -6.89
C PRO A 374 -1.59 16.23 -6.65
N ASN A 375 -1.90 16.84 -5.50
CA ASN A 375 -3.22 17.42 -5.30
C ASN A 375 -3.47 18.52 -6.35
N ASP A 376 -4.71 18.63 -6.82
CA ASP A 376 -5.14 19.55 -7.89
C ASP A 376 -4.72 19.14 -9.32
N ASP A 377 -4.06 17.99 -9.49
CA ASP A 377 -3.77 17.43 -10.81
C ASP A 377 -5.02 16.77 -11.43
N ALA A 378 -4.91 16.39 -12.69
CA ALA A 378 -5.99 15.76 -13.41
C ALA A 378 -5.53 14.50 -14.15
N PHE A 379 -6.49 13.65 -14.47
CA PHE A 379 -6.30 12.52 -15.37
C PHE A 379 -7.55 12.39 -16.25
N MET A 380 -7.57 11.42 -17.16
CA MET A 380 -8.72 11.20 -18.03
C MET A 380 -9.28 9.80 -17.85
N VAL A 381 -10.61 9.70 -17.91
CA VAL A 381 -11.32 8.42 -17.98
C VAL A 381 -12.20 8.46 -19.22
N ASP A 382 -11.93 7.53 -20.14
CA ASP A 382 -12.65 7.44 -21.41
C ASP A 382 -12.75 8.79 -22.17
N GLY A 383 -11.64 9.54 -22.17
CA GLY A 383 -11.53 10.85 -22.82
C GLY A 383 -12.15 12.03 -22.06
N LYS A 384 -12.67 11.81 -20.84
CA LYS A 384 -13.18 12.88 -19.97
C LYS A 384 -12.18 13.21 -18.88
N THR A 385 -11.89 14.49 -18.68
CA THR A 385 -11.05 14.96 -17.58
C THR A 385 -11.73 14.72 -16.23
N ILE A 386 -10.98 14.12 -15.31
CA ILE A 386 -11.28 14.00 -13.89
C ILE A 386 -10.24 14.84 -13.15
N THR A 387 -10.72 15.80 -12.36
CA THR A 387 -9.87 16.67 -11.53
C THR A 387 -9.93 16.19 -10.09
N MET A 388 -8.77 16.15 -9.44
CA MET A 388 -8.59 15.71 -8.06
C MET A 388 -8.53 16.84 -7.05
#